data_AF-A0A958ZES6-F1
#
_entry.id   AF-A0A958ZES6-F1
#
_cell.length_a   1.000
_cell.length_b   1.000
_cell.length_c   1.000
_cell.angle_alpha   90.00
_cell.angle_beta   90.00
_cell.angle_gamma   90.00
#
_symmetry.space_group_name_H-M   'P 1'
#
loop_
_entity.id
_entity.type
_entity.pdbx_description
1 polymer ?
#
loop_
_entity_poly.entity_id
_entity_poly.type
_entity_poly.pdbx_seq_one_letter_code
_entity_poly.pdbx_strand_id
1 'polypeptide(L)' 'MQAHEIDYHIYGEEMQYVEIELDPQEVVVAEAGSFMMMENGIKMQTIFGDGSQQSDGIFGKL' A
#
# COMPACT_ATOMS: atom_id res chain seq x y z
N MET A 1 1.28 -15.49 -4.34
CA MET A 1 0.12 -14.72 -3.84
C MET A 1 -0.56 -14.12 -5.05
N GLN A 2 -1.88 -14.21 -5.16
CA GLN A 2 -2.60 -13.43 -6.16
C GLN A 2 -2.82 -12.05 -5.55
N ALA A 3 -2.52 -10.99 -6.29
CA ALA A 3 -2.91 -9.65 -5.89
C ALA A 3 -4.43 -9.57 -5.89
N HIS A 4 -5.01 -8.86 -4.92
CA HIS A 4 -6.44 -8.57 -4.95
C HIS A 4 -6.73 -7.60 -6.11
N GLU A 5 -7.94 -7.71 -6.65
CA GLU A 5 -8.47 -6.69 -7.55
C GLU A 5 -8.90 -5.51 -6.67
N ILE A 6 -8.30 -4.34 -6.89
CA ILE A 6 -8.47 -3.15 -6.06
C ILE A 6 -9.27 -2.12 -6.84
N ASP A 7 -10.24 -1.50 -6.18
CA ASP A 7 -10.98 -0.36 -6.72
C ASP A 7 -10.21 0.96 -6.52
N TYR A 8 -10.17 1.79 -7.57
CA TYR A 8 -9.46 3.07 -7.52
C TYR A 8 -10.17 4.16 -8.34
N HIS A 9 -9.91 5.41 -7.98
CA HIS A 9 -10.34 6.58 -8.75
C HIS A 9 -9.20 7.59 -8.90
N ILE A 10 -9.09 8.21 -10.09
CA ILE A 10 -8.09 9.25 -10.34
C ILE A 10 -8.80 10.60 -10.32
N TYR A 11 -8.35 11.48 -9.44
CA TYR A 11 -8.87 12.83 -9.31
C TYR A 11 -7.88 13.87 -9.81
N GLY A 12 -8.42 15.03 -10.17
CA GLY A 12 -7.65 16.20 -10.58
C GLY A 12 -7.34 16.24 -12.08
N GLU A 13 -7.19 17.46 -12.60
CA GLU A 13 -6.80 17.68 -14.00
C GLU A 13 -5.32 18.08 -14.08
N GLU A 14 -4.92 19.11 -13.31
CA GLU A 14 -3.53 19.60 -13.27
C GLU A 14 -2.69 18.92 -12.18
N MET A 15 -3.26 18.73 -10.99
CA MET A 15 -2.63 17.99 -9.89
C MET A 15 -3.39 16.70 -9.65
N GLN A 16 -2.84 15.62 -10.17
CA GLN A 16 -3.50 14.32 -10.14
C GLN A 16 -3.13 13.52 -8.89
N TYR A 17 -4.10 12.80 -8.37
CA TYR A 17 -3.88 11.76 -7.37
C TYR A 17 -4.80 10.57 -7.58
N VAL A 18 -4.36 9.42 -7.07
CA VAL A 18 -5.15 8.19 -7.03
C VAL A 18 -5.71 8.01 -5.62
N GLU A 19 -7.02 7.83 -5.53
CA GLU A 19 -7.71 7.31 -4.37
C GLU A 19 -7.89 5.81 -4.54
N ILE A 20 -7.70 5.08 -3.46
CA ILE A 20 -7.76 3.63 -3.44
C ILE A 20 -8.77 3.24 -2.35
N GLU A 21 -9.77 2.46 -2.73
CA GLU A 21 -10.70 1.84 -1.80
C GLU A 21 -10.14 0.48 -1.35
N LEU A 22 -10.28 0.17 -0.07
CA LEU A 22 -9.78 -1.07 0.51
C LEU A 22 -10.92 -1.79 1.21
N ASP A 23 -11.23 -2.97 0.73
CA ASP A 23 -12.07 -3.90 1.46
C ASP A 23 -11.36 -4.40 2.73
N PRO A 24 -12.09 -4.93 3.72
CA PRO A 24 -11.48 -5.53 4.89
C PRO A 24 -10.44 -6.60 4.49
N GLN A 25 -9.22 -6.47 5.01
CA GLN A 25 -8.05 -7.35 4.73
C GLN A 25 -7.33 -7.08 3.41
N GLU A 26 -7.73 -6.07 2.65
CA GLU A 26 -6.94 -5.59 1.52
C GLU A 26 -5.78 -4.70 1.95
N VAL A 27 -4.74 -4.70 1.13
CA VAL A 27 -3.51 -3.96 1.38
C VAL A 27 -3.00 -3.43 0.06
N VAL A 28 -2.56 -2.17 0.08
CA VAL A 28 -1.78 -1.59 -1.01
C VAL A 28 -0.39 -1.23 -0.49
N VAL A 29 0.60 -1.54 -1.33
CA VAL A 29 2.00 -1.16 -1.14
C VAL A 29 2.30 -0.01 -2.07
N ALA A 30 2.84 1.07 -1.53
CA ALA A 30 3.21 2.26 -2.29
C ALA A 30 4.61 2.74 -1.87
N GLU A 31 5.24 3.54 -2.73
CA GLU A 31 6.57 4.10 -2.47
C GLU A 31 6.52 5.12 -1.33
N ALA A 32 7.62 5.20 -0.57
CA ALA A 32 7.73 6.21 0.48
C ALA A 32 7.59 7.62 -0.11
N GLY A 33 6.66 8.40 0.43
CA GLY A 33 6.39 9.77 -0.02
C GLY A 33 5.28 9.91 -1.06
N SER A 34 4.74 8.82 -1.61
CA SER A 34 3.56 8.90 -2.49
C SER A 34 2.24 8.98 -1.72
N PHE A 35 2.25 8.59 -0.44
CA PHE A 35 1.07 8.58 0.42
C PHE A 35 0.73 9.99 0.90
N MET A 36 -0.51 10.43 0.66
CA MET A 36 -0.96 11.78 1.00
C MET A 36 -1.89 11.82 2.22
N MET A 37 -2.95 11.01 2.21
CA MET A 37 -4.01 11.04 3.22
C MET A 37 -4.68 9.68 3.36
N MET A 38 -5.39 9.47 4.47
CA MET A 38 -6.16 8.24 4.74
C MET A 38 -7.41 8.53 5.54
N GLU A 39 -8.40 7.66 5.39
CA GLU A 39 -9.59 7.66 6.24
C GLU A 39 -9.37 6.96 7.58
N ASN A 40 -10.32 7.15 8.49
CA ASN A 40 -10.33 6.46 9.78
C ASN A 40 -10.49 4.95 9.57
N GLY A 41 -9.67 4.15 10.27
CA GLY A 41 -9.71 2.69 10.19
C GLY A 41 -8.63 2.09 9.28
N ILE A 42 -8.01 2.90 8.41
CA ILE A 42 -6.84 2.48 7.64
C ILE A 42 -5.60 2.46 8.54
N LYS A 43 -4.78 1.41 8.40
CA LYS A 43 -3.53 1.25 9.13
C LYS A 43 -2.34 1.38 8.19
N MET A 44 -1.44 2.31 8.49
CA MET A 44 -0.17 2.45 7.77
C MET A 44 0.94 1.67 8.47
N GLN A 45 1.74 0.95 7.68
CA GLN A 45 2.95 0.30 8.12
C GLN A 45 4.07 0.57 7.12
N THR A 46 5.26 0.91 7.62
CA THR A 46 6.45 1.00 6.79
C THR A 46 7.15 -0.35 6.78
N ILE A 47 7.39 -0.89 5.58
CA ILE A 47 8.09 -2.16 5.38
C ILE A 47 9.27 -1.95 4.44
N PHE A 48 10.33 -2.74 4.64
CA PHE A 48 11.44 -2.79 3.69
C PHE A 48 11.17 -3.91 2.68
N GLY A 49 11.06 -3.56 1.40
CA GLY A 49 10.66 -4.48 0.32
C GLY A 49 9.16 -4.37 0.00
N ASP A 50 8.64 -5.36 -0.73
CA ASP A 50 7.25 -5.40 -1.20
C ASP A 50 6.28 -6.12 -0.23
N GLY A 51 6.76 -6.53 0.94
CA GLY A 51 5.98 -7.25 1.95
C GLY A 51 5.75 -8.74 1.66
N SER A 52 6.22 -9.25 0.51
CA SER A 52 6.05 -10.66 0.15
C SER A 52 6.92 -11.63 0.97
N GLN A 53 7.94 -11.11 1.65
CA GLN A 53 8.92 -11.88 2.45
C GLN A 53 8.92 -11.46 3.93
N GLN A 54 7.79 -11.57 4.61
CA GLN A 54 7.71 -11.26 6.05
C GLN A 54 8.32 -12.37 6.95
N SER A 55 8.74 -13.49 6.37
CA SER A 55 9.19 -14.69 7.08
C SER A 55 10.64 -15.10 6.79
N ASP A 56 11.57 -14.14 6.82
CA ASP A 56 12.96 -14.49 7.14
C ASP A 56 13.56 -13.40 8.02
N GLY A 57 13.94 -13.79 9.23
CA GLY A 57 14.55 -12.90 10.21
C GLY A 57 15.86 -12.30 9.69
N ILE A 58 16.58 -11.64 10.60
CA ILE A 58 17.86 -10.97 10.34
C ILE A 58 18.89 -11.89 9.62
N PHE A 59 18.71 -13.22 9.69
CA PHE A 59 19.50 -14.23 9.00
C PHE A 59 19.26 -14.40 7.49
N GLY A 60 18.18 -13.86 6.92
CA GLY A 60 17.94 -13.87 5.47
C GLY A 60 18.48 -12.65 4.73
N LYS A 61 18.99 -11.66 5.45
CA LYS A 61 19.49 -10.37 4.92
C LYS A 61 21.01 -10.18 5.05
N LEU A 62 21.76 -11.24 5.40
CA LEU A 62 23.23 -11.27 5.41
C LEU A 62 23.76 -12.11 4.25
#